data_AF-A0A2T2UQ90-F1
#
_entry.id   AF-A0A2T2UQ90-F1
#
_cell.length_a   1.000
_cell.length_b   1.000
_cell.length_c   1.000
_cell.angle_alpha   90.00
_cell.angle_beta   90.00
_cell.angle_gamma   90.00
#
_symmetry.space_group_name_H-M   'P 1'
#
loop_
_entity.id
_entity.type
_entity.pdbx_description
1 polymer ?
#
loop_
_entity_poly.entity_id
_entity_poly.type
_entity_poly.pdbx_seq_one_letter_code
_entity_poly.pdbx_strand_id
1 'polypeptide(L)'
;MPTSDLSADALKEVVRTKYRSAAEGTDSCCGPSASCGSDADDALGLDVSDDYEDAADIAAEADLDLGCGLPTEYADLQPGERVLDLGSGAGMDAFVARCDVGPDGHVHGVDLVEEMVESARTNADTLGHENVTFAVGDIEDLPVDDNAVDVVLSNCVLNLVPDKERAFAEMARVLRPGGRFSVSDIVHVGELPETLREAAEMYVGCVAGAMERSAYLDRLRGAGFRDVQVATDKVLSLPDDLLAEHLDQEQRAAFRASDAELQSVTITGTHSETRDDPDHHVQNGDADSSDGPNVEVFDPPMCCSTGVCGPDADDELVTVSEVLRKLERRGATVERYNPSSHPQMFTDTPVVYDALQREGQDVLPIVIVDGEIQSRWSYPSREEFARMAGLEPA
;
A
#
# COMPACT_ATOMS: atom_id res chain seq x y z
N MET A 1 -14.73 18.02 -21.49
CA MET A 1 -13.42 18.54 -21.92
C MET A 1 -12.40 17.63 -21.29
N PRO A 2 -11.37 17.17 -22.01
CA PRO A 2 -10.32 16.39 -21.39
C PRO A 2 -9.67 17.22 -20.27
N THR A 3 -9.43 16.59 -19.12
CA THR A 3 -8.87 17.22 -17.90
C THR A 3 -7.46 17.79 -18.13
N SER A 4 -6.78 17.34 -19.19
CA SER A 4 -5.43 17.72 -19.57
C SER A 4 -5.23 19.18 -20.00
N ASP A 5 -6.30 19.93 -20.28
CA ASP A 5 -6.25 21.34 -20.75
C ASP A 5 -6.64 22.37 -19.66
N LEU A 6 -6.94 21.92 -18.44
CA LEU A 6 -7.35 22.81 -17.34
C LEU A 6 -6.13 23.40 -16.62
N SER A 7 -6.23 24.66 -16.17
CA SER A 7 -5.22 25.22 -15.25
C SER A 7 -5.25 24.47 -13.91
N ALA A 8 -4.13 24.47 -13.17
CA ALA A 8 -4.05 23.82 -11.86
C ALA A 8 -5.19 24.23 -10.91
N ASP A 9 -5.52 25.53 -10.85
CA ASP A 9 -6.64 26.06 -10.06
C ASP A 9 -8.00 25.52 -10.52
N ALA A 10 -8.19 25.32 -11.83
CA ALA A 10 -9.43 24.79 -12.37
C ALA A 10 -9.57 23.30 -12.08
N LEU A 11 -8.48 22.53 -12.11
CA LEU A 11 -8.48 21.11 -11.71
C LEU A 11 -8.81 20.98 -10.22
N LYS A 12 -8.19 21.80 -9.37
CA LYS A 12 -8.51 21.85 -7.93
C LYS A 12 -9.97 22.18 -7.67
N GLU A 13 -10.56 23.10 -8.44
CA GLU A 13 -11.97 23.44 -8.28
C GLU A 13 -12.92 22.31 -8.72
N VAL A 14 -12.54 21.53 -9.74
CA VAL A 14 -13.27 20.32 -10.14
C VAL A 14 -13.22 19.28 -9.01
N VAL A 15 -12.03 19.05 -8.42
CA VAL A 15 -11.87 18.16 -7.26
C VAL A 15 -12.74 18.64 -6.11
N ARG A 16 -12.66 19.92 -5.71
CA ARG A 16 -13.51 20.48 -4.63
C ARG A 16 -14.99 20.27 -4.88
N THR A 17 -15.45 20.54 -6.10
CA THR A 17 -16.87 20.39 -6.45
C THR A 17 -17.30 18.93 -6.33
N LYS A 18 -16.51 17.99 -6.86
CA LYS A 18 -16.81 16.55 -6.82
C LYS A 18 -16.92 16.03 -5.38
N TYR A 19 -15.95 16.33 -4.54
CA TYR A 19 -15.90 15.79 -3.18
C TYR A 19 -16.79 16.57 -2.20
N ARG A 20 -17.12 17.85 -2.46
CA ARG A 20 -18.20 18.55 -1.72
C ARG A 20 -19.54 17.82 -1.88
N SER A 21 -19.91 17.45 -3.10
CA SER A 21 -21.17 16.73 -3.36
C SER A 21 -21.24 15.38 -2.64
N ALA A 22 -20.11 14.68 -2.52
CA ALA A 22 -20.00 13.44 -1.75
C ALA A 22 -20.21 13.69 -0.24
N ALA A 23 -19.57 14.73 0.32
CA ALA A 23 -19.72 15.10 1.73
C ALA A 23 -21.16 15.51 2.09
N GLU A 24 -21.84 16.22 1.19
CA GLU A 24 -23.23 16.66 1.37
C GLU A 24 -24.26 15.53 1.15
N GLY A 25 -23.83 14.35 0.71
CA GLY A 25 -24.71 13.22 0.37
C GLY A 25 -25.64 13.51 -0.80
N THR A 26 -25.28 14.45 -1.68
CA THR A 26 -26.13 14.90 -2.81
C THR A 26 -25.90 14.12 -4.10
N ASP A 27 -24.75 13.47 -4.24
CA ASP A 27 -24.46 12.52 -5.30
C ASP A 27 -23.89 11.23 -4.68
N SER A 28 -24.62 10.12 -4.83
CA SER A 28 -24.05 8.78 -4.77
C SER A 28 -23.12 8.66 -5.98
N CYS A 29 -21.89 8.19 -5.75
CA CYS A 29 -20.80 8.12 -6.72
C CYS A 29 -21.09 7.14 -7.88
N CYS A 30 -22.07 7.46 -8.74
CA CYS A 30 -22.44 6.77 -9.95
C CYS A 30 -23.09 7.76 -10.92
N GLY A 31 -22.41 8.07 -12.03
CA GLY A 31 -22.95 8.87 -13.14
C GLY A 31 -24.22 8.27 -13.77
N PRO A 32 -24.90 9.01 -14.66
CA PRO A 32 -26.35 9.08 -14.68
C PRO A 32 -27.02 7.91 -15.42
N SER A 33 -27.53 6.94 -14.66
CA SER A 33 -28.78 6.24 -15.00
C SER A 33 -29.36 5.48 -13.80
N ALA A 34 -29.57 6.16 -12.66
CA ALA A 34 -30.34 5.58 -11.56
C ALA A 34 -31.84 5.80 -11.80
N SER A 35 -32.49 4.87 -12.50
CA SER A 35 -33.93 4.67 -12.36
C SER A 35 -34.17 3.96 -11.04
N CYS A 36 -34.90 4.63 -10.14
CA CYS A 36 -35.34 4.13 -8.86
C CYS A 36 -35.87 2.68 -8.94
N GLY A 37 -35.30 1.80 -8.14
CA GLY A 37 -35.79 0.43 -7.94
C GLY A 37 -34.95 -0.27 -6.90
N SER A 38 -35.57 -0.60 -5.77
CA SER A 38 -35.04 -1.45 -4.72
C SER A 38 -34.41 -2.73 -5.27
N ASP A 39 -33.15 -2.96 -4.95
CA ASP A 39 -32.43 -4.23 -4.76
C ASP A 39 -30.93 -3.88 -4.85
N ALA A 40 -30.37 -3.37 -3.75
CA ALA A 40 -28.98 -2.96 -3.64
C ALA A 40 -28.12 -4.14 -3.18
N ASP A 41 -27.87 -5.06 -4.11
CA ASP A 41 -26.80 -6.05 -4.07
C ASP A 41 -26.20 -6.09 -5.49
N ASP A 42 -24.87 -6.12 -5.61
CA ASP A 42 -24.11 -6.35 -6.85
C ASP A 42 -24.21 -5.31 -7.99
N ALA A 43 -23.80 -4.05 -7.77
CA ALA A 43 -23.81 -3.05 -8.86
C ALA A 43 -22.46 -2.38 -9.22
N LEU A 44 -21.31 -2.78 -8.65
CA LEU A 44 -20.02 -2.18 -9.07
C LEU A 44 -18.86 -3.13 -9.39
N GLY A 45 -18.92 -4.41 -9.05
CA GLY A 45 -18.11 -5.49 -9.68
C GLY A 45 -16.58 -5.36 -9.69
N LEU A 46 -16.00 -4.27 -9.16
CA LEU A 46 -14.59 -4.11 -8.88
C LEU A 46 -14.44 -3.86 -7.39
N ASP A 47 -13.95 -4.89 -6.72
CA ASP A 47 -13.48 -4.89 -5.35
C ASP A 47 -12.18 -4.07 -5.29
N VAL A 48 -12.29 -2.75 -5.18
CA VAL A 48 -11.16 -1.81 -5.05
C VAL A 48 -11.03 -1.31 -3.61
N SER A 49 -12.10 -1.38 -2.82
CA SER A 49 -12.06 -1.19 -1.38
C SER A 49 -11.54 -2.44 -0.70
N ASP A 50 -10.44 -2.29 0.03
CA ASP A 50 -10.12 -3.23 1.08
C ASP A 50 -10.94 -2.79 2.30
N ASP A 51 -11.88 -3.64 2.75
CA ASP A 51 -12.74 -3.33 3.90
C ASP A 51 -11.95 -3.40 5.22
N TYR A 52 -12.11 -2.39 6.08
CA TYR A 52 -11.57 -2.40 7.43
C TYR A 52 -12.42 -3.32 8.33
N GLU A 53 -11.93 -4.51 8.68
CA GLU A 53 -12.72 -5.53 9.41
C GLU A 53 -12.91 -5.30 10.93
N ASP A 54 -12.40 -4.20 11.52
CA ASP A 54 -12.49 -3.92 12.98
C ASP A 54 -13.24 -2.60 13.32
N ALA A 55 -14.57 -2.65 13.27
CA ALA A 55 -15.47 -1.48 13.31
C ALA A 55 -15.85 -0.93 14.71
N ALA A 56 -15.03 -1.11 15.75
CA ALA A 56 -15.40 -0.61 17.10
C ALA A 56 -14.98 0.85 17.36
N ASP A 57 -13.86 1.29 16.77
CA ASP A 57 -13.25 2.62 16.98
C ASP A 57 -13.26 3.49 15.71
N ILE A 58 -14.03 3.08 14.68
CA ILE A 58 -14.12 3.74 13.38
C ILE A 58 -15.52 4.35 13.24
N ALA A 59 -15.61 5.64 12.89
CA ALA A 59 -16.88 6.27 12.60
C ALA A 59 -17.42 5.71 11.27
N ALA A 60 -18.56 5.02 11.30
CA ALA A 60 -19.21 4.50 10.09
C ALA A 60 -19.54 5.60 9.05
N GLU A 61 -19.65 6.85 9.48
CA GLU A 61 -19.86 8.02 8.60
C GLU A 61 -18.56 8.53 7.95
N ALA A 62 -17.40 8.02 8.37
CA ALA A 62 -16.11 8.31 7.76
C ALA A 62 -15.78 7.40 6.57
N ASP A 63 -16.42 6.22 6.52
CA ASP A 63 -16.29 5.29 5.42
C ASP A 63 -17.18 5.72 4.24
N LEU A 64 -16.54 6.38 3.28
CA LEU A 64 -17.18 6.88 2.06
C LEU A 64 -16.89 5.98 0.84
N ASP A 65 -16.17 4.87 1.03
CA ASP A 65 -15.79 3.93 -0.04
C ASP A 65 -15.02 4.62 -1.20
N LEU A 66 -14.09 5.51 -0.85
CA LEU A 66 -13.32 6.33 -1.80
C LEU A 66 -11.83 5.91 -1.91
N GLY A 67 -11.38 5.00 -1.05
CA GLY A 67 -10.00 4.52 -1.00
C GLY A 67 -9.73 3.42 -2.02
N CYS A 68 -8.45 3.16 -2.30
CA CYS A 68 -8.03 2.09 -3.22
C CYS A 68 -7.04 1.09 -2.62
N GLY A 69 -6.79 1.20 -1.31
CA GLY A 69 -6.00 0.26 -0.51
C GLY A 69 -5.87 0.74 0.94
N LEU A 70 -5.05 0.03 1.73
CA LEU A 70 -4.85 0.30 3.17
C LEU A 70 -3.42 0.79 3.45
N PRO A 71 -3.11 2.10 3.27
CA PRO A 71 -1.74 2.60 3.46
C PRO A 71 -1.25 2.43 4.91
N THR A 72 -2.17 2.39 5.88
CA THR A 72 -1.87 2.16 7.31
C THR A 72 -1.20 0.81 7.58
N GLU A 73 -1.58 -0.26 6.86
CA GLU A 73 -1.00 -1.60 7.04
C GLU A 73 0.50 -1.66 6.73
N TYR A 74 0.95 -0.87 5.76
CA TYR A 74 2.33 -0.84 5.29
C TYR A 74 3.13 0.33 5.87
N ALA A 75 2.50 1.15 6.70
CA ALA A 75 3.12 2.32 7.32
C ALA A 75 3.93 1.99 8.57
N ASP A 76 3.90 0.76 9.08
CA ASP A 76 4.63 0.33 10.28
C ASP A 76 4.44 1.28 11.48
N LEU A 77 3.21 1.79 11.69
CA LEU A 77 2.90 2.81 12.70
C LEU A 77 3.28 2.36 14.11
N GLN A 78 3.96 3.23 14.86
CA GLN A 78 4.41 2.96 16.22
C GLN A 78 3.64 3.81 17.25
N PRO A 79 3.40 3.28 18.46
CA PRO A 79 2.81 4.07 19.54
C PRO A 79 3.57 5.37 19.82
N GLY A 80 2.84 6.48 19.94
CA GLY A 80 3.40 7.80 20.23
C GLY A 80 3.85 8.60 19.01
N GLU A 81 3.75 8.05 17.80
CA GLU A 81 4.16 8.76 16.58
C GLU A 81 3.17 9.86 16.16
N ARG A 82 3.70 10.81 15.40
CA ARG A 82 2.97 11.90 14.74
C ARG A 82 2.77 11.55 13.27
N VAL A 83 1.52 11.37 12.87
CA VAL A 83 1.12 10.95 11.53
C VAL A 83 0.43 12.11 10.81
N LEU A 84 0.75 12.31 9.53
CA LEU A 84 0.03 13.20 8.63
C LEU A 84 -0.72 12.37 7.59
N ASP A 85 -2.03 12.56 7.47
CA ASP A 85 -2.89 11.96 6.46
C ASP A 85 -3.24 12.99 5.37
N LEU A 86 -2.85 12.70 4.13
CA LEU A 86 -2.98 13.59 2.98
C LEU A 86 -4.23 13.27 2.16
N GLY A 87 -5.12 14.25 2.08
CA GLY A 87 -6.46 14.08 1.51
C GLY A 87 -7.34 13.24 2.43
N SER A 88 -7.38 13.60 3.71
CA SER A 88 -7.97 12.79 4.77
C SER A 88 -9.48 12.56 4.63
N GLY A 89 -10.17 13.28 3.74
CA GLY A 89 -11.62 13.18 3.56
C GLY A 89 -12.36 13.37 4.88
N ALA A 90 -13.28 12.46 5.18
CA ALA A 90 -14.03 12.40 6.44
C ALA A 90 -13.28 11.74 7.62
N GLY A 91 -11.99 11.41 7.43
CA GLY A 91 -11.06 11.02 8.49
C GLY A 91 -10.79 9.53 8.66
N MET A 92 -11.26 8.67 7.74
CA MET A 92 -11.18 7.20 7.88
C MET A 92 -9.77 6.69 8.18
N ASP A 93 -8.81 6.95 7.30
CA ASP A 93 -7.42 6.50 7.44
C ASP A 93 -6.75 7.12 8.68
N ALA A 94 -7.12 8.37 9.02
CA ALA A 94 -6.67 9.03 10.23
C ALA A 94 -7.16 8.35 11.53
N PHE A 95 -8.40 7.84 11.56
CA PHE A 95 -8.94 7.11 12.71
C PHE A 95 -8.31 5.73 12.86
N VAL A 96 -8.07 5.04 11.75
CA VAL A 96 -7.33 3.78 11.74
C VAL A 96 -5.91 4.00 12.25
N ALA A 97 -5.19 4.97 11.69
CA ALA A 97 -3.83 5.31 12.13
C ALA A 97 -3.77 5.67 13.63
N ARG A 98 -4.82 6.33 14.16
CA ARG A 98 -4.92 6.65 15.59
C ARG A 98 -4.97 5.40 16.46
N CYS A 99 -5.57 4.31 15.98
CA CYS A 99 -5.64 3.05 16.73
C CYS A 99 -4.23 2.48 16.95
N ASP A 100 -3.36 2.57 15.94
CA ASP A 100 -1.99 2.05 16.00
C ASP A 100 -1.05 2.95 16.82
N VAL A 101 -1.11 4.27 16.62
CA VAL A 101 -0.23 5.20 17.36
C VAL A 101 -0.69 5.42 18.81
N GLY A 102 -1.92 5.00 19.13
CA GLY A 102 -2.46 5.04 20.48
C GLY A 102 -2.69 6.46 21.03
N PRO A 103 -3.02 6.58 22.34
CA PRO A 103 -3.42 7.85 22.95
C PRO A 103 -2.26 8.85 23.12
N ASP A 104 -1.01 8.39 23.13
CA ASP A 104 0.18 9.23 23.24
C ASP A 104 0.67 9.72 21.86
N GLY A 105 0.17 9.13 20.76
CA GLY A 105 0.43 9.57 19.39
C GLY A 105 -0.51 10.69 18.96
N HIS A 106 -0.30 11.20 17.75
CA HIS A 106 -1.16 12.23 17.18
C HIS A 106 -1.32 12.06 15.69
N VAL A 107 -2.55 12.10 15.19
CA VAL A 107 -2.85 12.05 13.75
C VAL A 107 -3.38 13.39 13.29
N HIS A 108 -2.80 13.96 12.24
CA HIS A 108 -3.25 15.18 11.61
C HIS A 108 -3.72 14.88 10.19
N GLY A 109 -4.98 15.18 9.85
CA GLY A 109 -5.47 15.09 8.48
C GLY A 109 -5.48 16.47 7.80
N VAL A 110 -5.06 16.51 6.53
CA VAL A 110 -5.16 17.70 5.69
C VAL A 110 -6.00 17.37 4.46
N ASP A 111 -7.03 18.16 4.19
CA ASP A 111 -7.86 18.02 2.99
C ASP A 111 -8.12 19.37 2.33
N LEU A 112 -8.31 19.36 1.01
CA LEU A 112 -8.58 20.54 0.20
C LEU A 112 -10.02 21.05 0.35
N VAL A 113 -10.95 20.17 0.74
CA VAL A 113 -12.40 20.41 0.78
C VAL A 113 -12.84 20.71 2.20
N GLU A 114 -13.35 21.93 2.42
CA GLU A 114 -13.75 22.42 3.74
C GLU A 114 -14.82 21.54 4.37
N GLU A 115 -15.81 21.11 3.58
CA GLU A 115 -16.91 20.27 4.02
C GLU A 115 -16.45 18.88 4.49
N MET A 116 -15.43 18.30 3.85
CA MET A 116 -14.81 17.03 4.28
C MET A 116 -14.12 17.19 5.63
N VAL A 117 -13.37 18.28 5.81
CA VAL A 117 -12.69 18.60 7.06
C VAL A 117 -13.69 18.84 8.20
N GLU A 118 -14.82 19.49 7.93
CA GLU A 118 -15.90 19.67 8.90
C GLU A 118 -16.53 18.33 9.33
N SER A 119 -16.78 17.43 8.38
CA SER A 119 -17.23 16.06 8.67
C SER A 119 -16.20 15.30 9.51
N ALA A 120 -14.92 15.34 9.14
CA ALA A 120 -13.85 14.67 9.87
C ALA A 120 -13.72 15.16 11.33
N ARG A 121 -13.85 16.47 11.55
CA ARG A 121 -13.88 17.05 12.90
C ARG A 121 -15.08 16.58 13.70
N THR A 122 -16.25 16.53 13.09
CA THR A 122 -17.49 16.03 13.73
C THR A 122 -17.35 14.56 14.11
N ASN A 123 -16.72 13.76 13.25
CA ASN A 123 -16.43 12.34 13.51
C ASN A 123 -15.44 12.17 14.68
N ALA A 124 -14.35 12.95 14.70
CA ALA A 124 -13.40 12.92 15.82
C ALA A 124 -14.04 13.30 17.16
N ASP A 125 -14.88 14.34 17.17
CA ASP A 125 -15.62 14.77 18.36
C ASP A 125 -16.59 13.68 18.84
N THR A 126 -17.28 13.01 17.91
CA THR A 126 -18.23 11.93 18.21
C THR A 126 -17.52 10.70 18.80
N LEU A 127 -16.33 10.37 18.30
CA LEU A 127 -15.48 9.30 18.83
C LEU A 127 -14.72 9.71 20.11
N GLY A 128 -14.76 10.99 20.48
CA GLY A 128 -14.06 11.53 21.65
C GLY A 128 -12.54 11.47 21.52
N HIS A 129 -12.02 11.60 20.29
CA HIS A 129 -10.59 11.57 20.01
C HIS A 129 -9.99 12.98 20.09
N GLU A 130 -9.29 13.28 21.18
CA GLU A 130 -8.60 14.57 21.35
C GLU A 130 -7.27 14.65 20.59
N ASN A 131 -6.72 13.50 20.18
CA ASN A 131 -5.42 13.37 19.52
C ASN A 131 -5.50 13.13 18.00
N VAL A 132 -6.67 13.40 17.40
CA VAL A 132 -6.87 13.43 15.94
C VAL A 132 -7.38 14.81 15.56
N THR A 133 -6.68 15.49 14.65
CA THR A 133 -7.01 16.87 14.26
C THR A 133 -7.03 17.02 12.75
N PHE A 134 -7.83 17.95 12.24
CA PHE A 134 -7.98 18.17 10.80
C PHE A 134 -7.86 19.64 10.40
N ALA A 135 -7.22 19.91 9.27
CA ALA A 135 -7.06 21.25 8.71
C ALA A 135 -7.42 21.27 7.22
N VAL A 136 -7.99 22.41 6.79
CA VAL A 136 -8.14 22.69 5.34
C VAL A 136 -6.78 23.12 4.81
N GLY A 137 -6.30 22.46 3.77
CA GLY A 137 -4.98 22.73 3.20
C GLY A 137 -4.80 22.12 1.82
N ASP A 138 -3.78 22.61 1.12
CA ASP A 138 -3.38 22.11 -0.18
C ASP A 138 -2.14 21.24 -0.01
N ILE A 139 -2.10 20.05 -0.60
CA ILE A 139 -0.94 19.16 -0.50
C ILE A 139 0.30 19.77 -1.18
N GLU A 140 0.09 20.67 -2.14
CA GLU A 140 1.19 21.42 -2.76
C GLU A 140 1.70 22.57 -1.86
N ASP A 141 1.01 22.93 -0.78
CA ASP A 141 1.40 23.99 0.16
C ASP A 141 0.88 23.63 1.57
N LEU A 142 1.50 22.60 2.16
CA LEU A 142 0.99 21.97 3.38
C LEU A 142 1.05 22.96 4.55
N PRO A 143 -0.05 23.16 5.29
CA PRO A 143 -0.09 23.99 6.49
C PRO A 143 0.53 23.27 7.71
N VAL A 144 1.67 22.62 7.51
CA VAL A 144 2.40 21.81 8.48
C VAL A 144 3.86 22.26 8.49
N ASP A 145 4.44 22.41 9.67
CA ASP A 145 5.84 22.84 9.83
C ASP A 145 6.83 21.81 9.27
N ASP A 146 8.04 22.26 8.95
CA ASP A 146 9.13 21.40 8.49
C ASP A 146 9.50 20.37 9.58
N ASN A 147 9.80 19.13 9.18
CA ASN A 147 10.23 18.05 10.07
C ASN A 147 9.28 17.80 11.26
N ALA A 148 7.99 18.07 11.06
CA ALA A 148 6.99 17.99 12.11
C ALA A 148 6.44 16.58 12.31
N VAL A 149 6.47 15.70 11.31
CA VAL A 149 5.81 14.40 11.39
C VAL A 149 6.78 13.24 11.19
N ASP A 150 6.40 12.11 11.78
CA ASP A 150 7.17 10.85 11.73
C ASP A 150 6.74 10.03 10.52
N VAL A 151 5.46 10.08 10.17
CA VAL A 151 4.84 9.30 9.09
C VAL A 151 3.91 10.17 8.25
N VAL A 152 3.95 9.97 6.93
CA VAL A 152 2.96 10.50 5.99
C VAL A 152 2.17 9.35 5.37
N LEU A 153 0.85 9.46 5.39
CA LEU A 153 -0.10 8.57 4.72
C LEU A 153 -0.78 9.31 3.56
N SER A 154 -1.16 8.56 2.53
CA SER A 154 -2.09 9.05 1.52
C SER A 154 -2.80 7.88 0.85
N ASN A 155 -4.06 8.05 0.51
CA ASN A 155 -4.87 7.04 -0.16
C ASN A 155 -5.59 7.65 -1.37
N CYS A 156 -5.16 7.29 -2.57
CA CYS A 156 -5.78 7.65 -3.84
C CYS A 156 -5.94 9.17 -4.12
N VAL A 157 -5.13 10.02 -3.48
CA VAL A 157 -5.22 11.49 -3.59
C VAL A 157 -4.12 12.08 -4.47
N LEU A 158 -2.92 11.50 -4.47
CA LEU A 158 -1.75 12.09 -5.16
C LEU A 158 -1.93 12.15 -6.68
N ASN A 159 -2.67 11.23 -7.28
CA ASN A 159 -3.10 11.32 -8.67
C ASN A 159 -3.88 12.60 -8.99
N LEU A 160 -4.74 13.05 -8.06
CA LEU A 160 -5.57 14.25 -8.23
C LEU A 160 -4.79 15.56 -8.11
N VAL A 161 -3.53 15.51 -7.66
CA VAL A 161 -2.69 16.69 -7.48
C VAL A 161 -2.12 17.16 -8.84
N PRO A 162 -2.34 18.43 -9.24
CA PRO A 162 -1.77 19.00 -10.46
C PRO A 162 -0.23 18.98 -10.49
N ASP A 163 0.42 19.48 -9.44
CA ASP A 163 1.88 19.51 -9.30
C ASP A 163 2.36 18.44 -8.33
N LYS A 164 2.49 17.21 -8.84
CA LYS A 164 2.96 16.06 -8.05
C LYS A 164 4.39 16.24 -7.54
N GLU A 165 5.23 16.95 -8.28
CA GLU A 165 6.62 17.21 -7.88
C GLU A 165 6.65 18.09 -6.64
N ARG A 166 5.79 19.12 -6.60
CA ARG A 166 5.61 19.96 -5.42
C ARG A 166 4.99 19.21 -4.25
N ALA A 167 3.99 18.35 -4.48
CA ALA A 167 3.43 17.51 -3.41
C ALA A 167 4.47 16.57 -2.80
N PHE A 168 5.28 15.88 -3.61
CA PHE A 168 6.36 15.02 -3.08
C PHE A 168 7.43 15.83 -2.33
N ALA A 169 7.73 17.05 -2.78
CA ALA A 169 8.64 17.94 -2.06
C ALA A 169 8.06 18.39 -0.71
N GLU A 170 6.76 18.67 -0.64
CA GLU A 170 6.06 19.01 0.61
C GLU A 170 6.03 17.83 1.57
N MET A 171 5.79 16.60 1.09
CA MET A 171 5.91 15.39 1.88
C MET A 171 7.30 15.26 2.51
N ALA A 172 8.36 15.46 1.72
CA ALA A 172 9.73 15.41 2.22
C ALA A 172 10.01 16.54 3.22
N ARG A 173 9.46 17.75 3.00
CA ARG A 173 9.63 18.90 3.89
C ARG A 173 9.04 18.65 5.28
N VAL A 174 7.82 18.12 5.35
CA VAL A 174 7.10 17.91 6.63
C VAL A 174 7.62 16.69 7.39
N LEU A 175 8.17 15.70 6.71
CA LEU A 175 8.76 14.52 7.34
C LEU A 175 10.08 14.87 8.03
N ARG A 176 10.22 14.46 9.29
CA ARG A 176 11.51 14.53 9.99
C ARG A 176 12.56 13.68 9.26
N PRO A 177 13.87 13.93 9.49
CA PRO A 177 14.91 13.02 9.04
C PRO A 177 14.66 11.61 9.59
N GLY A 178 14.72 10.59 8.72
CA GLY A 178 14.38 9.21 9.10
C GLY A 178 12.89 8.94 9.29
N GLY A 179 12.01 9.93 9.05
CA GLY A 179 10.58 9.69 8.90
C GLY A 179 10.28 8.85 7.64
N ARG A 180 9.06 8.34 7.53
CA ARG A 180 8.67 7.45 6.42
C ARG A 180 7.31 7.82 5.84
N PHE A 181 7.01 7.29 4.66
CA PHE A 181 5.68 7.41 4.08
C PHE A 181 5.13 6.05 3.66
N SER A 182 3.80 5.97 3.59
CA SER A 182 3.06 4.89 2.95
C SER A 182 1.93 5.51 2.14
N VAL A 183 1.97 5.34 0.82
CA VAL A 183 0.99 5.94 -0.09
C VAL A 183 0.40 4.86 -0.98
N SER A 184 -0.93 4.79 -0.99
CA SER A 184 -1.70 3.96 -1.90
C SER A 184 -2.21 4.81 -3.06
N ASP A 185 -1.98 4.40 -4.29
CA ASP A 185 -2.43 5.13 -5.47
C ASP A 185 -2.58 4.21 -6.69
N ILE A 186 -3.19 4.72 -7.75
CA ILE A 186 -3.35 3.99 -9.02
C ILE A 186 -2.22 4.38 -9.97
N VAL A 187 -1.51 3.37 -10.49
CA VAL A 187 -0.45 3.54 -11.49
C VAL A 187 -0.76 2.69 -12.72
N HIS A 188 -0.03 2.95 -13.80
CA HIS A 188 -0.05 2.07 -14.95
C HIS A 188 1.33 1.47 -15.24
N VAL A 189 1.32 0.28 -15.82
CA VAL A 189 2.49 -0.36 -16.42
C VAL A 189 2.29 -0.37 -17.92
N GLY A 190 3.36 -0.16 -18.69
CA GLY A 190 3.28 -0.08 -20.15
C GLY A 190 2.53 1.15 -20.67
N GLU A 191 2.29 1.17 -21.98
CA GLU A 191 1.60 2.28 -22.65
C GLU A 191 0.09 2.01 -22.70
N LEU A 192 -0.68 2.76 -21.90
CA LEU A 192 -2.13 2.79 -22.01
C LEU A 192 -2.54 3.68 -23.20
N PRO A 193 -3.44 3.22 -24.08
CA PRO A 193 -4.02 4.07 -25.10
C PRO A 193 -4.68 5.31 -24.47
N GLU A 194 -4.45 6.50 -25.03
CA GLU A 194 -4.96 7.77 -24.51
C GLU A 194 -6.47 7.74 -24.23
N THR A 195 -7.24 7.15 -25.15
CA THR A 195 -8.70 7.03 -25.03
C THR A 195 -9.14 6.12 -23.90
N LEU A 196 -8.32 5.13 -23.54
CA LEU A 196 -8.58 4.22 -22.44
C LEU A 196 -8.12 4.81 -21.11
N ARG A 197 -7.03 5.59 -21.11
CA ARG A 197 -6.55 6.31 -19.94
C ARG A 197 -7.67 7.20 -19.40
N GLU A 198 -8.20 8.12 -20.20
CA GLU A 198 -9.32 9.01 -19.80
C GLU A 198 -10.58 8.24 -19.35
N ALA A 199 -10.85 7.08 -19.96
CA ALA A 199 -12.00 6.24 -19.61
C ALA A 199 -11.82 5.56 -18.25
N ALA A 200 -10.63 4.99 -18.02
CA ALA A 200 -10.27 4.39 -16.75
C ALA A 200 -10.25 5.44 -15.62
N GLU A 201 -9.82 6.67 -15.92
CA GLU A 201 -9.91 7.84 -15.04
C GLU A 201 -11.31 8.14 -14.54
N MET A 202 -12.29 8.07 -15.44
CA MET A 202 -13.69 8.25 -15.06
C MET A 202 -14.25 7.03 -14.33
N TYR A 203 -13.79 5.83 -14.68
CA TYR A 203 -14.34 4.58 -14.18
C TYR A 203 -13.87 4.21 -12.77
N VAL A 204 -12.58 4.36 -12.47
CA VAL A 204 -12.02 4.06 -11.13
C VAL A 204 -12.01 5.30 -10.23
N GLY A 205 -12.54 6.44 -10.71
CA GLY A 205 -12.79 7.65 -9.93
C GLY A 205 -11.55 8.46 -9.52
N CYS A 206 -10.39 7.84 -9.36
CA CYS A 206 -9.15 8.44 -8.85
C CYS A 206 -7.97 8.43 -9.84
N VAL A 207 -8.12 7.91 -11.06
CA VAL A 207 -6.98 7.71 -11.99
C VAL A 207 -6.56 9.01 -12.69
N ALA A 208 -7.29 10.12 -12.54
CA ALA A 208 -7.02 11.35 -13.29
C ALA A 208 -5.57 11.82 -13.05
N GLY A 209 -4.68 11.60 -14.01
CA GLY A 209 -3.25 11.88 -13.84
C GLY A 209 -2.42 10.74 -13.24
N ALA A 210 -2.89 9.49 -13.32
CA ALA A 210 -2.13 8.31 -13.01
C ALA A 210 -0.85 8.23 -13.84
N MET A 211 0.22 7.85 -13.16
CA MET A 211 1.57 7.84 -13.72
C MET A 211 2.01 6.41 -14.01
N GLU A 212 2.94 6.30 -14.94
CA GLU A 212 3.69 5.08 -15.13
C GLU A 212 4.44 4.72 -13.84
N ARG A 213 4.36 3.45 -13.43
CA ARG A 213 4.87 2.96 -12.13
C ARG A 213 6.33 3.34 -11.90
N SER A 214 7.21 3.13 -12.89
CA SER A 214 8.64 3.44 -12.73
C SER A 214 8.89 4.95 -12.58
N ALA A 215 8.17 5.79 -13.34
CA ALA A 215 8.23 7.23 -13.23
C ALA A 215 7.74 7.73 -11.85
N TYR A 216 6.71 7.11 -11.27
CA TYR A 216 6.23 7.45 -9.93
C TYR A 216 7.32 7.21 -8.88
N LEU A 217 7.92 6.02 -8.90
CA LEU A 217 9.01 5.65 -7.98
C LEU A 217 10.23 6.55 -8.15
N ASP A 218 10.58 6.89 -9.40
CA ASP A 218 11.72 7.77 -9.69
C ASP A 218 11.49 9.21 -9.22
N ARG A 219 10.25 9.72 -9.30
CA ARG A 219 9.92 11.04 -8.76
C ARG A 219 9.99 11.10 -7.25
N LEU A 220 9.51 10.05 -6.56
CA LEU A 220 9.68 9.93 -5.11
C LEU A 220 11.17 9.93 -4.73
N ARG A 221 11.99 9.15 -5.43
CA ARG A 221 13.46 9.16 -5.23
C ARG A 221 14.05 10.55 -5.48
N GLY A 222 13.63 11.21 -6.54
CA GLY A 222 14.04 12.58 -6.89
C GLY A 222 13.64 13.64 -5.86
N ALA A 223 12.56 13.41 -5.09
CA ALA A 223 12.11 14.28 -4.01
C ALA A 223 12.93 14.11 -2.71
N GLY A 224 13.86 13.16 -2.65
CA GLY A 224 14.74 12.93 -1.49
C GLY A 224 14.39 11.70 -0.67
N PHE A 225 13.47 10.86 -1.15
CA PHE A 225 13.14 9.60 -0.51
C PHE A 225 14.13 8.49 -0.88
N ARG A 226 14.42 7.62 0.09
CA ARG A 226 15.24 6.42 -0.04
C ARG A 226 14.38 5.18 0.23
N ASP A 227 14.94 4.02 -0.10
CA ASP A 227 14.29 2.72 0.10
C ASP A 227 12.87 2.66 -0.48
N VAL A 228 12.66 3.38 -1.60
CA VAL A 228 11.35 3.50 -2.25
C VAL A 228 11.03 2.18 -2.95
N GLN A 229 10.00 1.50 -2.43
CA GLN A 229 9.58 0.17 -2.87
C GLN A 229 8.07 0.03 -2.92
N VAL A 230 7.60 -0.90 -3.74
CA VAL A 230 6.18 -1.28 -3.77
C VAL A 230 5.96 -2.37 -2.74
N ALA A 231 5.14 -2.08 -1.74
CA ALA A 231 4.82 -3.00 -0.65
C ALA A 231 3.72 -3.99 -1.05
N THR A 232 2.74 -3.56 -1.83
CA THR A 232 1.71 -4.41 -2.44
C THR A 232 1.23 -3.82 -3.76
N ASP A 233 0.74 -4.68 -4.66
CA ASP A 233 0.09 -4.30 -5.90
C ASP A 233 -1.04 -5.24 -6.31
N LYS A 234 -2.17 -4.66 -6.77
CA LYS A 234 -3.36 -5.38 -7.25
C LYS A 234 -3.68 -4.91 -8.67
N VAL A 235 -3.73 -5.84 -9.63
CA VAL A 235 -4.10 -5.52 -11.01
C VAL A 235 -5.59 -5.19 -11.09
N LEU A 236 -5.91 -4.02 -11.63
CA LEU A 236 -7.27 -3.54 -11.81
C LEU A 236 -7.76 -3.99 -13.19
N SER A 237 -8.72 -4.91 -13.20
CA SER A 237 -9.31 -5.41 -14.44
C SER A 237 -10.36 -4.42 -14.95
N LEU A 238 -10.14 -3.84 -16.13
CA LEU A 238 -11.17 -3.01 -16.78
C LEU A 238 -12.25 -3.89 -17.42
N PRO A 239 -13.55 -3.58 -17.23
CA PRO A 239 -14.63 -4.35 -17.84
C PRO A 239 -14.56 -4.35 -19.36
N ASP A 240 -15.00 -5.47 -19.96
CA ASP A 240 -15.03 -5.62 -21.42
C ASP A 240 -15.92 -4.59 -22.12
N ASP A 241 -16.99 -4.15 -21.46
CA ASP A 241 -17.89 -3.12 -21.99
C ASP A 241 -17.19 -1.76 -22.08
N LEU A 242 -16.44 -1.36 -21.03
CA LEU A 242 -15.63 -0.14 -21.04
C LEU A 242 -14.55 -0.22 -22.14
N LEU A 243 -13.88 -1.36 -22.26
CA LEU A 243 -12.91 -1.57 -23.33
C LEU A 243 -13.57 -1.46 -24.72
N ALA A 244 -14.80 -1.96 -24.88
CA ALA A 244 -15.52 -1.94 -26.16
C ALA A 244 -15.99 -0.54 -26.57
N GLU A 245 -16.26 0.34 -25.61
CA GLU A 245 -16.65 1.74 -25.88
C GLU A 245 -15.48 2.59 -26.38
N HIS A 246 -14.26 2.27 -25.94
CA HIS A 246 -13.06 3.09 -26.19
C HIS A 246 -12.05 2.48 -27.16
N LEU A 247 -12.12 1.17 -27.42
CA LEU A 247 -11.21 0.44 -28.28
C LEU A 247 -11.96 -0.47 -29.26
N ASP A 248 -11.51 -0.49 -30.52
CA ASP A 248 -12.02 -1.42 -31.52
C ASP A 248 -11.57 -2.88 -31.27
N GLN A 249 -11.98 -3.82 -32.12
CA GLN A 249 -11.65 -5.23 -31.93
C GLN A 249 -10.15 -5.54 -32.06
N GLU A 250 -9.44 -4.83 -32.94
CA GLU A 250 -8.00 -5.02 -33.14
C GLU A 250 -7.21 -4.40 -31.97
N GLN A 251 -7.61 -3.19 -31.55
CA GLN A 251 -7.04 -2.47 -30.42
C GLN A 251 -7.23 -3.22 -29.09
N ARG A 252 -8.40 -3.82 -28.86
CA ARG A 252 -8.62 -4.66 -27.66
C ARG A 252 -7.77 -5.93 -27.67
N ALA A 253 -7.62 -6.57 -28.83
CA ALA A 253 -6.76 -7.73 -28.96
C ALA A 253 -5.28 -7.36 -28.73
N ALA A 254 -4.86 -6.18 -29.22
CA ALA A 254 -3.52 -5.66 -28.98
C ALA A 254 -3.30 -5.29 -27.50
N PHE A 255 -4.25 -4.61 -26.86
CA PHE A 255 -4.19 -4.25 -25.44
C PHE A 255 -4.07 -5.49 -24.56
N ARG A 256 -4.92 -6.50 -24.77
CA ARG A 256 -4.88 -7.79 -24.05
C ARG A 256 -3.63 -8.63 -24.32
N ALA A 257 -2.91 -8.35 -25.42
CA ALA A 257 -1.66 -9.03 -25.76
C ALA A 257 -0.41 -8.22 -25.34
N SER A 258 -0.62 -7.02 -24.80
CA SER A 258 0.45 -6.15 -24.29
C SER A 258 0.65 -6.36 -22.79
N ASP A 259 1.75 -5.84 -22.26
CA ASP A 259 2.03 -5.79 -20.82
C ASP A 259 1.39 -4.55 -20.15
N ALA A 260 0.42 -3.91 -20.83
CA ALA A 260 -0.19 -2.68 -20.35
C ALA A 260 -1.31 -2.97 -19.34
N GLU A 261 -1.16 -2.47 -18.13
CA GLU A 261 -2.05 -2.77 -17.01
C GLU A 261 -2.25 -1.55 -16.11
N LEU A 262 -3.42 -1.48 -15.46
CA LEU A 262 -3.65 -0.58 -14.34
C LEU A 262 -3.45 -1.36 -13.04
N GLN A 263 -2.79 -0.74 -12.08
CA GLN A 263 -2.49 -1.35 -10.79
C GLN A 263 -2.84 -0.38 -9.67
N SER A 264 -3.54 -0.86 -8.65
CA SER A 264 -3.50 -0.22 -7.33
C SER A 264 -2.20 -0.64 -6.67
N VAL A 265 -1.41 0.31 -6.18
CA VAL A 265 -0.12 0.04 -5.54
C VAL A 265 -0.04 0.77 -4.21
N THR A 266 0.57 0.13 -3.21
CA THR A 266 1.04 0.82 -2.01
C THR A 266 2.56 0.94 -2.08
N ILE A 267 3.05 2.16 -1.99
CA ILE A 267 4.47 2.50 -2.07
C ILE A 267 4.92 3.01 -0.71
N THR A 268 6.05 2.49 -0.24
CA THR A 268 6.68 2.92 1.01
C THR A 268 8.09 3.46 0.74
N GLY A 269 8.60 4.27 1.66
CA GLY A 269 9.95 4.79 1.60
C GLY A 269 10.30 5.67 2.80
N THR A 270 11.57 6.03 2.91
CA THR A 270 12.13 6.77 4.04
C THR A 270 12.68 8.14 3.61
N HIS A 271 12.54 9.15 4.45
CA HIS A 271 13.11 10.47 4.20
C HIS A 271 14.59 10.51 4.62
N SER A 272 15.47 10.79 3.67
CA SER A 272 16.91 10.87 3.87
C SER A 272 17.33 11.92 4.89
N GLU A 273 18.28 11.60 5.77
CA GLU A 273 18.88 12.56 6.72
C GLU A 273 19.77 13.65 6.06
N THR A 274 20.05 13.57 4.76
CA THR A 274 21.04 14.43 4.09
C THR A 274 20.54 14.97 2.74
N ARG A 275 20.46 16.30 2.64
CA ARG A 275 20.56 17.06 1.37
C ARG A 275 22.04 17.11 0.98
N ASP A 276 22.33 16.61 -0.22
CA ASP A 276 23.62 16.68 -0.96
C ASP A 276 24.81 15.83 -0.45
N ASP A 277 25.03 14.67 -1.08
CA ASP A 277 26.36 14.26 -1.54
C ASP A 277 26.25 13.41 -2.81
N PRO A 278 26.59 13.95 -4.00
CA PRO A 278 26.53 13.20 -5.26
C PRO A 278 27.74 12.28 -5.49
N ASP A 279 28.70 12.20 -4.55
CA ASP A 279 29.97 11.49 -4.73
C ASP A 279 30.19 10.33 -3.75
N HIS A 280 29.16 9.84 -3.06
CA HIS A 280 29.28 8.57 -2.36
C HIS A 280 29.14 7.42 -3.36
N HIS A 281 30.26 7.11 -4.02
CA HIS A 281 30.47 5.82 -4.65
C HIS A 281 30.08 4.73 -3.65
N VAL A 282 29.02 4.00 -3.97
CA VAL A 282 28.73 2.69 -3.38
C VAL A 282 29.97 1.83 -3.65
N GLN A 283 30.86 1.79 -2.66
CA GLN A 283 31.84 0.75 -2.57
C GLN A 283 31.04 -0.52 -2.29
N ASN A 284 31.01 -1.42 -3.27
CA ASN A 284 30.73 -2.83 -3.03
C ASN A 284 31.68 -3.29 -1.92
N GLY A 285 31.17 -3.33 -0.70
CA GLY A 285 31.85 -3.78 0.50
C GLY A 285 30.95 -4.80 1.16
N ASP A 286 31.29 -6.06 0.93
CA ASP A 286 31.18 -7.21 1.83
C ASP A 286 30.09 -7.18 2.90
N ALA A 287 29.17 -8.13 2.77
CA ALA A 287 28.29 -8.59 3.84
C ALA A 287 29.04 -8.70 5.17
N ASP A 288 28.59 -7.98 6.21
CA ASP A 288 28.48 -8.56 7.55
C ASP A 288 27.65 -7.69 8.52
N SER A 289 26.97 -8.39 9.42
CA SER A 289 26.22 -7.97 10.60
C SER A 289 24.88 -7.23 10.43
N SER A 290 23.85 -7.96 9.97
CA SER A 290 22.55 -7.92 10.68
C SER A 290 22.75 -8.69 11.99
N ASP A 291 22.71 -8.03 13.14
CA ASP A 291 22.92 -8.64 14.46
C ASP A 291 21.79 -9.62 14.90
N GLY A 292 20.93 -10.03 13.96
CA GLY A 292 19.81 -10.94 14.15
C GLY A 292 19.94 -12.22 13.33
N PRO A 293 19.30 -13.32 13.76
CA PRO A 293 19.37 -14.61 13.10
C PRO A 293 18.71 -14.55 11.71
N ASN A 294 19.34 -15.14 10.70
CA ASN A 294 18.74 -15.30 9.37
C ASN A 294 17.98 -16.63 9.31
N VAL A 295 16.68 -16.60 9.00
CA VAL A 295 15.79 -17.76 8.95
C VAL A 295 15.25 -17.93 7.53
N GLU A 296 15.68 -18.98 6.84
CA GLU A 296 15.17 -19.31 5.51
C GLU A 296 14.25 -20.53 5.58
N VAL A 297 13.06 -20.44 4.99
CA VAL A 297 12.07 -21.52 4.96
C VAL A 297 11.84 -21.97 3.52
N PHE A 298 12.13 -23.24 3.24
CA PHE A 298 11.92 -23.88 1.94
C PHE A 298 10.69 -24.77 2.03
N ASP A 299 9.57 -24.28 1.50
CA ASP A 299 8.28 -24.94 1.53
C ASP A 299 8.14 -26.06 0.47
N PRO A 300 7.20 -27.00 0.65
CA PRO A 300 6.75 -27.88 -0.42
C PRO A 300 6.09 -27.12 -1.60
N PRO A 301 5.82 -27.78 -2.73
CA PRO A 301 5.06 -27.19 -3.83
C PRO A 301 3.66 -26.75 -3.36
N MET A 302 3.37 -25.45 -3.47
CA MET A 302 2.10 -24.83 -3.10
C MET A 302 1.54 -24.00 -4.27
N CYS A 303 0.23 -23.72 -4.23
CA CYS A 303 -0.46 -22.92 -5.25
C CYS A 303 -0.18 -21.40 -5.14
N CYS A 304 0.32 -20.92 -4.00
CA CYS A 304 0.72 -19.54 -3.75
C CYS A 304 1.94 -19.48 -2.81
N SER A 305 2.52 -18.28 -2.66
CA SER A 305 3.78 -18.03 -1.94
C SER A 305 3.79 -18.53 -0.49
N THR A 306 2.66 -18.42 0.22
CA THR A 306 2.50 -18.85 1.62
C THR A 306 1.70 -20.14 1.78
N GLY A 307 1.00 -20.57 0.72
CA GLY A 307 0.04 -21.67 0.73
C GLY A 307 -1.27 -21.40 1.49
N VAL A 308 -1.51 -20.17 1.95
CA VAL A 308 -2.68 -19.76 2.75
C VAL A 308 -3.89 -19.33 1.88
N CYS A 309 -3.75 -19.34 0.56
CA CYS A 309 -4.80 -18.88 -0.36
C CYS A 309 -5.91 -19.92 -0.58
N GLY A 310 -7.16 -19.59 -0.24
CA GLY A 310 -8.36 -20.38 -0.54
C GLY A 310 -9.34 -20.49 0.65
N PRO A 311 -10.59 -20.94 0.42
CA PRO A 311 -11.62 -21.03 1.46
C PRO A 311 -11.34 -22.11 2.53
N ASP A 312 -10.34 -22.98 2.30
CA ASP A 312 -9.89 -24.06 3.19
C ASP A 312 -8.36 -23.94 3.41
N ALA A 313 -7.89 -22.76 3.84
CA ALA A 313 -6.47 -22.52 4.13
C ALA A 313 -5.95 -23.48 5.22
N ASP A 314 -4.74 -24.00 5.05
CA ASP A 314 -4.13 -24.94 6.01
C ASP A 314 -3.75 -24.20 7.31
N ASP A 315 -4.38 -24.58 8.43
CA ASP A 315 -4.15 -24.02 9.77
C ASP A 315 -2.67 -24.06 10.19
N GLU A 316 -1.90 -25.06 9.71
CA GLU A 316 -0.46 -25.17 9.98
C GLU A 316 0.32 -24.05 9.27
N LEU A 317 -0.04 -23.73 8.02
CA LEU A 317 0.59 -22.67 7.23
C LEU A 317 0.23 -21.26 7.74
N VAL A 318 -0.99 -21.08 8.23
CA VAL A 318 -1.40 -19.85 8.93
C VAL A 318 -0.54 -19.65 10.18
N THR A 319 -0.44 -20.69 11.01
CA THR A 319 0.35 -20.66 12.24
C THR A 319 1.82 -20.38 11.98
N VAL A 320 2.41 -20.99 10.95
CA VAL A 320 3.80 -20.77 10.55
C VAL A 320 4.00 -19.33 10.07
N SER A 321 3.09 -18.80 9.26
CA SER A 321 3.18 -17.42 8.76
C SER A 321 3.13 -16.40 9.90
N GLU A 322 2.31 -16.62 10.93
CA GLU A 322 2.29 -15.78 12.14
C GLU A 322 3.61 -15.83 12.93
N VAL A 323 4.20 -17.02 13.06
CA VAL A 323 5.46 -17.22 13.79
C VAL A 323 6.60 -16.53 13.08
N LEU A 324 6.72 -16.70 11.77
CA LEU A 324 7.74 -16.05 10.95
C LEU A 324 7.63 -14.52 11.03
N ARG A 325 6.41 -13.96 10.90
CA ARG A 325 6.16 -12.52 11.12
C ARG A 325 6.54 -12.05 12.53
N LYS A 326 6.38 -12.91 13.54
CA LYS A 326 6.82 -12.59 14.92
C LYS A 326 8.33 -12.63 15.08
N LEU A 327 9.04 -13.48 14.32
CA LEU A 327 10.50 -13.49 14.29
C LEU A 327 11.05 -12.24 13.60
N GLU A 328 10.46 -11.82 12.47
CA GLU A 328 10.81 -10.58 11.76
C GLU A 328 10.69 -9.35 12.67
N ARG A 329 9.56 -9.23 13.39
CA ARG A 329 9.33 -8.16 14.39
C ARG A 329 10.34 -8.16 15.55
N ARG A 330 11.05 -9.27 15.77
CA ARG A 330 12.08 -9.39 16.82
C ARG A 330 13.50 -9.25 16.28
N GLY A 331 13.64 -8.83 15.02
CA GLY A 331 14.92 -8.55 14.38
C GLY A 331 15.56 -9.75 13.67
N ALA A 332 14.84 -10.85 13.47
CA ALA A 332 15.29 -11.93 12.59
C ALA A 332 15.06 -11.53 11.12
N THR A 333 16.00 -11.84 10.24
CA THR A 333 15.72 -11.82 8.79
C THR A 333 14.96 -13.11 8.47
N VAL A 334 13.82 -13.02 7.79
CA VAL A 334 13.06 -14.22 7.40
C VAL A 334 12.82 -14.21 5.90
N GLU A 335 13.19 -15.29 5.24
CA GLU A 335 12.94 -15.49 3.81
C GLU A 335 12.22 -16.82 3.58
N ARG A 336 11.29 -16.84 2.62
CA ARG A 336 10.44 -18.00 2.38
C ARG A 336 10.35 -18.32 0.90
N TYR A 337 10.68 -19.56 0.54
CA TYR A 337 10.81 -20.01 -0.84
C TYR A 337 9.94 -21.24 -1.08
N ASN A 338 9.27 -21.30 -2.24
CA ASN A 338 8.59 -22.51 -2.70
C ASN A 338 9.06 -22.86 -4.12
N PRO A 339 8.96 -24.13 -4.55
CA PRO A 339 9.46 -24.56 -5.86
C PRO A 339 8.72 -23.95 -7.05
N SER A 340 7.47 -23.49 -6.85
CA SER A 340 6.62 -22.93 -7.90
C SER A 340 7.03 -21.51 -8.28
N SER A 341 7.43 -20.69 -7.31
CA SER A 341 7.81 -19.29 -7.50
C SER A 341 9.33 -19.06 -7.46
N HIS A 342 10.08 -19.90 -6.71
CA HIS A 342 11.51 -19.72 -6.46
C HIS A 342 12.35 -20.97 -6.78
N PRO A 343 12.22 -21.61 -7.97
CA PRO A 343 12.89 -22.87 -8.26
C PRO A 343 14.43 -22.80 -8.19
N GLN A 344 15.03 -21.63 -8.45
CA GLN A 344 16.49 -21.46 -8.41
C GLN A 344 17.05 -21.52 -6.99
N MET A 345 16.31 -21.09 -5.97
CA MET A 345 16.77 -21.16 -4.57
C MET A 345 16.97 -22.60 -4.10
N PHE A 346 16.18 -23.56 -4.61
CA PHE A 346 16.31 -24.98 -4.27
C PHE A 346 17.51 -25.67 -4.95
N THR A 347 18.10 -25.03 -5.98
CA THR A 347 19.32 -25.50 -6.64
C THR A 347 20.56 -24.77 -6.17
N ASP A 348 20.41 -23.49 -5.82
CA ASP A 348 21.53 -22.59 -5.52
C ASP A 348 21.95 -22.66 -4.05
N THR A 349 21.08 -23.15 -3.17
CA THR A 349 21.38 -23.42 -1.75
C THR A 349 21.90 -24.85 -1.58
N PRO A 350 23.21 -25.09 -1.38
CA PRO A 350 23.80 -26.44 -1.48
C PRO A 350 23.24 -27.43 -0.46
N VAL A 351 22.95 -26.96 0.75
CA VAL A 351 22.39 -27.80 1.84
C VAL A 351 20.96 -28.27 1.54
N VAL A 352 20.16 -27.45 0.86
CA VAL A 352 18.79 -27.79 0.41
C VAL A 352 18.86 -28.72 -0.78
N TYR A 353 19.72 -28.41 -1.75
CA TYR A 353 19.92 -29.24 -2.94
C TYR A 353 20.37 -30.66 -2.58
N ASP A 354 21.36 -30.80 -1.69
CA ASP A 354 21.84 -32.09 -1.22
C ASP A 354 20.77 -32.88 -0.47
N ALA A 355 19.92 -32.21 0.33
CA ALA A 355 18.80 -32.84 1.02
C ALA A 355 17.78 -33.39 0.01
N LEU A 356 17.38 -32.59 -0.99
CA LEU A 356 16.45 -33.01 -2.05
C LEU A 356 16.98 -34.17 -2.89
N GLN A 357 18.29 -34.20 -3.21
CA GLN A 357 18.88 -35.30 -3.99
C GLN A 357 18.90 -36.63 -3.24
N ARG A 358 19.05 -36.59 -1.90
CA ARG A 358 19.13 -37.80 -1.06
C ARG A 358 17.77 -38.31 -0.62
N GLU A 359 16.88 -37.39 -0.28
CA GLU A 359 15.65 -37.66 0.46
C GLU A 359 14.38 -37.41 -0.38
N GLY A 360 14.51 -36.79 -1.56
CA GLY A 360 13.37 -36.48 -2.45
C GLY A 360 12.62 -35.21 -2.02
N GLN A 361 11.51 -34.89 -2.69
CA GLN A 361 10.70 -33.69 -2.37
C GLN A 361 9.98 -33.76 -1.02
N ASP A 362 9.80 -34.97 -0.48
CA ASP A 362 9.12 -35.17 0.79
C ASP A 362 9.88 -34.56 1.99
N VAL A 363 11.18 -34.24 1.82
CA VAL A 363 12.01 -33.60 2.86
C VAL A 363 11.55 -32.18 3.22
N LEU A 364 10.71 -31.59 2.37
CA LEU A 364 10.12 -30.27 2.58
C LEU A 364 8.96 -30.35 3.58
N PRO A 365 8.74 -29.32 4.43
CA PRO A 365 9.50 -28.08 4.49
C PRO A 365 10.89 -28.24 5.15
N ILE A 366 11.87 -27.46 4.69
CA ILE A 366 13.18 -27.32 5.33
C ILE A 366 13.28 -25.92 5.95
N VAL A 367 13.73 -25.83 7.19
CA VAL A 367 14.04 -24.55 7.85
C VAL A 367 15.53 -24.46 8.09
N ILE A 368 16.13 -23.37 7.65
CA ILE A 368 17.54 -23.03 7.83
C ILE A 368 17.61 -21.83 8.76
N VAL A 369 18.52 -21.87 9.74
CA VAL A 369 18.88 -20.71 10.54
C VAL A 369 20.39 -20.52 10.47
N ASP A 370 20.82 -19.32 10.09
CA ASP A 370 22.23 -18.94 9.92
C ASP A 370 23.03 -19.93 9.02
N GLY A 371 22.39 -20.39 7.94
CA GLY A 371 22.98 -21.31 6.97
C GLY A 371 22.99 -22.79 7.36
N GLU A 372 22.48 -23.16 8.54
CA GLU A 372 22.36 -24.56 8.98
C GLU A 372 20.91 -25.05 8.98
N ILE A 373 20.67 -26.28 8.49
CA ILE A 373 19.34 -26.90 8.53
C ILE A 373 18.96 -27.24 9.97
N GLN A 374 17.93 -26.57 10.48
CA GLN A 374 17.36 -26.79 11.82
C GLN A 374 16.14 -27.72 11.82
N SER A 375 15.38 -27.79 10.71
CA SER A 375 14.22 -28.69 10.57
C SER A 375 14.05 -29.23 9.16
N ARG A 376 13.41 -30.40 9.05
CA ARG A 376 13.03 -31.09 7.81
C ARG A 376 11.69 -31.81 8.05
N TRP A 377 10.95 -32.10 6.98
CA TRP A 377 9.70 -32.91 6.96
C TRP A 377 8.46 -32.28 7.60
N SER A 378 8.62 -31.34 8.52
CA SER A 378 7.51 -30.64 9.17
C SER A 378 7.94 -29.25 9.62
N TYR A 379 6.97 -28.33 9.71
CA TYR A 379 7.22 -27.02 10.26
C TYR A 379 7.53 -27.10 11.75
N PRO A 380 8.54 -26.37 12.26
CA PRO A 380 8.79 -26.27 13.69
C PRO A 380 7.58 -25.67 14.43
N SER A 381 7.37 -26.09 15.66
CA SER A 381 6.40 -25.45 16.54
C SER A 381 6.82 -24.02 16.92
N ARG A 382 5.88 -23.23 17.44
CA ARG A 382 6.14 -21.85 17.92
C ARG A 382 7.33 -21.77 18.88
N GLU A 383 7.44 -22.74 19.79
CA GLU A 383 8.53 -22.82 20.79
C GLU A 383 9.88 -23.20 20.15
N GLU A 384 9.86 -24.00 19.09
CA GLU A 384 11.06 -24.43 18.38
C GLU A 384 11.61 -23.31 17.50
N PHE A 385 10.76 -22.57 16.79
CA PHE A 385 11.16 -21.38 16.03
C PHE A 385 11.82 -20.32 16.93
N ALA A 386 11.24 -20.03 18.10
CA ALA A 386 11.84 -19.10 19.06
C ALA A 386 13.22 -19.57 19.55
N ARG A 387 13.36 -20.88 19.84
CA ARG A 387 14.61 -21.48 20.29
C ARG A 387 15.69 -21.48 19.21
N MET A 388 15.32 -21.80 17.97
CA MET A 388 16.21 -21.83 16.81
C MET A 388 16.73 -20.43 16.47
N ALA A 389 15.89 -19.40 16.60
CA ALA A 389 16.27 -18.00 16.40
C ALA A 389 16.98 -17.37 17.62
N GLY A 390 17.31 -18.13 18.67
CA GLY A 390 17.98 -17.57 19.86
C GLY A 390 17.16 -16.53 20.64
N LEU A 391 15.83 -16.56 20.50
CA LEU A 391 14.89 -15.61 21.07
C LEU A 391 14.12 -16.25 22.23
N GLU A 392 13.98 -15.56 23.37
CA GLU A 392 13.20 -16.07 24.52
C GLU A 392 11.78 -16.48 24.08
N PRO A 393 11.31 -17.70 24.42
CA PRO A 393 9.93 -18.12 24.12
C PRO A 393 8.95 -17.26 24.92
N ALA A 394 7.92 -16.74 24.23
CA ALA A 394 6.88 -15.92 24.83
C ALA A 394 5.83 -16.75 25.58
#